data_AF-A0A969WVG7-F1
#
_entry.id   AF-A0A969WVG7-F1
#
_cell.length_a   1.000
_cell.length_b   1.000
_cell.length_c   1.000
_cell.angle_alpha   90.00
_cell.angle_beta   90.00
_cell.angle_gamma   90.00
#
_symmetry.space_group_name_H-M   'P 1'
#
loop_
_entity.id
_entity.type
_entity.pdbx_description
1 polymer ?
#
loop_
_entity_poly.entity_id
_entity_poly.type
_entity_poly.pdbx_seq_one_letter_code
_entity_poly.pdbx_strand_id
1 'polypeptide(L)'
;MNFIIGQRYCFNIFINDIRGVYGVISKERRNDNSGAFLGPDPQPYYNRYEDFNPSSEEWTNIIEAMKDVLKKAKKTGFLKFNNSEIENFVFGITTKTTHPLNTIFYGPPGTGKTYNTVLRAAEIVEGRKIETYDEALQIFKEKLHNEIEFITFHQNYSYEDFIQGLRPDIGNEKELTFEKKDGVFKVIADRALENHLNADDKKEVKKNYVIIIDEINRANISRVFGELITLIERDKRSHGEIPLITQLPSGDRFMVPSNLYIVGTMNTADKSIALLDIALRRRFVFEAMYPKYTEDGLTINDEAILRSLNESIIADKGHDFQIGHSFFMTSREDAYDLEKRMNRSVIPLLLEYFMNDGKAVSQIVNKALINTKYELDNKLWPLEIGERRV
;
A
#
# COMPACT_ATOMS: atom_id res chain seq x y z
N MET A 1 8.63 -34.72 1.43
CA MET A 1 7.73 -33.57 1.11
C MET A 1 7.22 -33.78 -0.30
N ASN A 2 5.92 -33.65 -0.55
CA ASN A 2 5.31 -34.00 -1.84
C ASN A 2 4.59 -32.79 -2.44
N PHE A 3 4.97 -32.38 -3.64
CA PHE A 3 4.25 -31.41 -4.45
C PHE A 3 3.38 -32.15 -5.46
N ILE A 4 2.07 -31.92 -5.38
CA ILE A 4 1.08 -32.59 -6.22
C ILE A 4 0.30 -31.55 -7.01
N ILE A 5 0.13 -31.79 -8.31
CA ILE A 5 -0.81 -31.04 -9.16
C ILE A 5 -1.91 -32.01 -9.59
N GLY A 6 -3.14 -31.73 -9.18
CA GLY A 6 -4.30 -32.59 -9.29
C GLY A 6 -4.11 -33.87 -8.48
N GLN A 7 -3.72 -34.95 -9.17
CA GLN A 7 -3.43 -36.26 -8.58
C GLN A 7 -2.00 -36.74 -8.89
N ARG A 8 -1.11 -35.87 -9.34
CA ARG A 8 0.23 -36.25 -9.84
C ARG A 8 1.34 -35.60 -9.03
N TYR A 9 2.34 -36.39 -8.63
CA TYR A 9 3.55 -35.91 -7.94
C TYR A 9 4.46 -35.19 -8.93
N CYS A 10 4.60 -33.87 -8.81
CA CYS A 10 5.44 -33.05 -9.67
C CYS A 10 6.78 -32.70 -9.04
N PHE A 11 6.86 -32.73 -7.70
CA PHE A 11 8.11 -32.71 -6.94
C PHE A 11 7.96 -33.62 -5.70
N ASN A 12 9.00 -34.36 -5.34
CA ASN A 12 8.98 -35.27 -4.18
C ASN A 12 10.37 -35.32 -3.54
N ILE A 13 10.40 -35.38 -2.21
CA ILE A 13 11.58 -35.73 -1.43
C ILE A 13 11.36 -37.10 -0.82
N PHE A 14 12.13 -38.07 -1.27
CA PHE A 14 12.10 -39.46 -0.82
C PHE A 14 12.99 -39.65 0.41
N ILE A 15 12.47 -40.37 1.40
CA ILE A 15 13.24 -40.82 2.56
C ILE A 15 13.64 -42.27 2.26
N ASN A 16 14.91 -42.51 1.91
CA ASN A 16 15.50 -43.82 1.58
C ASN A 16 15.13 -44.44 0.20
N ASP A 17 15.19 -43.68 -0.90
CA ASP A 17 15.08 -44.23 -2.27
C ASP A 17 16.48 -44.32 -2.92
N ILE A 18 16.86 -45.52 -3.39
CA ILE A 18 18.16 -45.80 -4.03
C ILE A 18 18.33 -45.10 -5.39
N ARG A 19 17.26 -44.56 -5.97
CA ARG A 19 17.27 -43.88 -7.28
C ARG A 19 17.47 -42.36 -7.18
N GLY A 20 17.53 -41.82 -5.96
CA GLY A 20 17.70 -40.39 -5.69
C GLY A 20 16.77 -39.88 -4.58
N VAL A 21 17.23 -38.84 -3.88
CA VAL A 21 16.55 -38.19 -2.76
C VAL A 21 15.44 -37.25 -3.24
N TYR A 22 15.62 -36.61 -4.40
CA TYR A 22 14.66 -35.67 -4.99
C TYR A 22 14.11 -36.22 -6.29
N GLY A 23 12.81 -36.03 -6.55
CA GLY A 23 12.18 -36.33 -7.82
C GLY A 23 11.39 -35.14 -8.33
N VAL A 24 11.66 -34.67 -9.55
CA VAL A 24 11.00 -33.49 -10.13
C VAL A 24 10.72 -33.67 -11.61
N ILE A 25 9.64 -33.06 -12.09
CA ILE A 25 9.33 -33.08 -13.52
C ILE A 25 10.07 -32.00 -14.30
N SER A 26 10.48 -32.31 -15.54
CA SER A 26 10.94 -31.30 -16.51
C SER A 26 10.56 -31.67 -17.93
N LYS A 27 10.67 -30.70 -18.84
CA LYS A 27 10.46 -30.92 -20.28
C LYS A 27 11.48 -31.86 -20.90
N GLU A 28 12.68 -31.88 -20.36
CA GLU A 28 13.80 -32.67 -20.88
C GLU A 28 14.14 -33.83 -19.96
N ARG A 29 14.70 -34.91 -20.50
CA ARG A 29 15.26 -36.02 -19.74
C ARG A 29 16.63 -35.62 -19.22
N ARG A 30 16.86 -35.74 -17.91
CA ARG A 30 18.08 -35.20 -17.27
C ARG A 30 19.11 -36.26 -16.90
N ASN A 31 18.71 -37.50 -16.66
CA ASN A 31 19.62 -38.58 -16.29
C ASN A 31 19.04 -39.97 -16.59
N ASP A 32 19.82 -41.02 -16.35
CA ASP A 32 19.39 -42.38 -16.62
C ASP A 32 18.26 -42.86 -15.70
N ASN A 33 18.16 -42.28 -14.51
CA ASN A 33 17.07 -42.52 -13.56
C ASN A 33 15.78 -41.77 -13.91
N SER A 34 15.76 -41.05 -15.04
CA SER A 34 14.60 -40.29 -15.50
C SER A 34 13.62 -41.18 -16.26
N GLY A 35 12.36 -41.16 -15.83
CA GLY A 35 11.26 -41.91 -16.45
C GLY A 35 10.28 -41.01 -17.19
N ALA A 36 9.51 -41.58 -18.10
CA ALA A 36 8.38 -40.89 -18.71
C ALA A 36 7.34 -40.51 -17.65
N PHE A 37 6.87 -39.26 -17.63
CA PHE A 37 5.88 -38.80 -16.66
C PHE A 37 4.43 -38.91 -17.18
N LEU A 38 4.22 -38.81 -18.50
CA LEU A 38 2.90 -38.75 -19.12
C LEU A 38 2.95 -39.23 -20.57
N GLY A 39 2.08 -40.17 -20.99
CA GLY A 39 1.82 -40.61 -22.38
C GLY A 39 1.65 -39.48 -23.44
N PRO A 40 1.51 -39.82 -24.76
CA PRO A 40 2.21 -39.21 -25.89
C PRO A 40 2.13 -37.68 -26.08
N ASP A 41 3.10 -37.22 -26.87
CA ASP A 41 3.88 -35.97 -26.95
C ASP A 41 3.21 -34.57 -26.79
N PRO A 42 3.97 -33.54 -26.34
CA PRO A 42 5.27 -33.64 -25.68
C PRO A 42 5.14 -34.17 -24.25
N GLN A 43 5.84 -35.28 -23.96
CA GLN A 43 5.85 -35.92 -22.65
C GLN A 43 6.87 -35.26 -21.71
N PRO A 44 6.47 -34.64 -20.58
CA PRO A 44 7.44 -34.32 -19.53
C PRO A 44 8.07 -35.60 -18.95
N TYR A 45 9.28 -35.46 -18.41
CA TYR A 45 10.04 -36.52 -17.74
C TYR A 45 9.99 -36.32 -16.24
N TYR A 46 10.03 -37.41 -15.48
CA TYR A 46 10.23 -37.40 -14.03
C TYR A 46 11.67 -37.76 -13.74
N ASN A 47 12.47 -36.78 -13.36
CA ASN A 47 13.90 -36.91 -13.14
C ASN A 47 14.18 -37.06 -11.64
N ARG A 48 15.20 -37.85 -11.30
CA ARG A 48 15.57 -38.12 -9.91
C ARG A 48 17.00 -37.69 -9.65
N TYR A 49 17.24 -37.07 -8.50
CA TYR A 49 18.51 -36.45 -8.13
C TYR A 49 18.91 -36.86 -6.71
N GLU A 50 20.20 -37.06 -6.48
CA GLU A 50 20.75 -37.21 -5.12
C GLU A 50 20.88 -35.85 -4.42
N ASP A 51 21.36 -34.84 -5.15
CA ASP A 51 21.39 -33.44 -4.74
C ASP A 51 20.67 -32.56 -5.77
N PHE A 52 19.89 -31.59 -5.31
CA PHE A 52 19.00 -30.79 -6.16
C PHE A 52 19.36 -29.31 -6.10
N ASN A 53 20.21 -28.89 -7.06
CA ASN A 53 20.65 -27.50 -7.22
C ASN A 53 20.57 -27.06 -8.71
N PRO A 54 19.36 -26.89 -9.26
CA PRO A 54 19.17 -26.60 -10.69
C PRO A 54 19.60 -25.16 -11.07
N SER A 55 20.13 -25.02 -12.28
CA SER A 55 20.38 -23.74 -12.94
C SER A 55 19.08 -23.00 -13.33
N SER A 56 19.18 -21.72 -13.71
CA SER A 56 18.03 -20.91 -14.15
C SER A 56 17.29 -21.49 -15.37
N GLU A 57 18.03 -22.08 -16.31
CA GLU A 57 17.46 -22.73 -17.49
C GLU A 57 16.73 -24.04 -17.12
N GLU A 58 17.29 -24.81 -16.19
CA GLU A 58 16.64 -26.02 -15.68
C GLU A 58 15.37 -25.71 -14.90
N TRP A 59 15.39 -24.64 -14.09
CA TRP A 59 14.20 -24.13 -13.42
C TRP A 59 13.09 -23.78 -14.40
N THR A 60 13.43 -23.11 -15.51
CA THR A 60 12.47 -22.76 -16.57
C THR A 60 11.81 -24.01 -17.14
N ASN A 61 12.62 -25.03 -17.48
CA ASN A 61 12.14 -26.31 -17.99
C ASN A 61 11.25 -27.10 -17.01
N ILE A 62 11.54 -27.00 -15.71
CA ILE A 62 10.74 -27.61 -14.64
C ILE A 62 9.37 -26.91 -14.55
N ILE A 63 9.37 -25.58 -14.51
CA ILE A 63 8.15 -24.77 -14.39
C ILE A 63 7.23 -24.98 -15.60
N GLU A 64 7.77 -25.03 -16.81
CA GLU A 64 6.97 -25.30 -18.01
C GLU A 64 6.31 -26.68 -18.01
N ALA A 65 7.03 -27.72 -17.56
CA ALA A 65 6.46 -29.06 -17.40
C ALA A 65 5.30 -29.06 -16.39
N MET A 66 5.46 -28.35 -15.27
CA MET A 66 4.44 -28.21 -14.25
C MET A 66 3.20 -27.43 -14.77
N LYS A 67 3.40 -26.38 -15.59
CA LYS A 67 2.30 -25.62 -16.22
C LYS A 67 1.42 -26.49 -17.12
N ASP A 68 2.03 -27.40 -17.88
CA ASP A 68 1.29 -28.33 -18.74
C ASP A 68 0.44 -29.32 -17.95
N VAL A 69 0.97 -29.84 -16.84
CA VAL A 69 0.24 -30.73 -15.93
C VAL A 69 -0.96 -30.00 -15.32
N LEU A 70 -0.78 -28.74 -14.91
CA LEU A 70 -1.87 -27.91 -14.39
C LEU A 70 -2.95 -27.64 -15.44
N LYS A 71 -2.56 -27.32 -16.68
CA LYS A 71 -3.50 -27.11 -17.80
C LYS A 71 -4.34 -28.36 -18.08
N LYS A 72 -3.74 -29.55 -17.96
CA LYS A 72 -4.45 -30.84 -18.08
C LYS A 72 -5.37 -31.11 -16.88
N ALA A 73 -4.93 -30.80 -15.65
CA ALA A 73 -5.75 -30.93 -14.45
C ALA A 73 -7.00 -30.04 -14.48
N LYS A 74 -6.88 -28.81 -15.02
CA LYS A 74 -8.00 -27.87 -15.24
C LYS A 74 -9.12 -28.44 -16.12
N LYS A 75 -8.77 -29.25 -17.13
CA LYS A 75 -9.76 -29.87 -18.04
C LYS A 75 -10.48 -31.07 -17.45
N THR A 76 -9.95 -31.68 -16.38
CA THR A 76 -10.38 -33.00 -15.89
C THR A 76 -11.09 -32.94 -14.53
N GLY A 77 -11.31 -31.75 -13.96
CA GLY A 77 -12.09 -31.56 -12.73
C GLY A 77 -11.39 -31.97 -11.42
N PHE A 78 -10.12 -32.38 -11.48
CA PHE A 78 -9.33 -32.84 -10.32
C PHE A 78 -8.67 -31.70 -9.51
N LEU A 79 -9.05 -30.45 -9.76
CA LEU A 79 -8.44 -29.26 -9.16
C LEU A 79 -8.72 -29.10 -7.66
N LYS A 80 -9.77 -29.76 -7.14
CA LYS A 80 -10.18 -29.70 -5.72
C LYS A 80 -9.14 -30.23 -4.72
N PHE A 81 -8.04 -30.80 -5.20
CA PHE A 81 -6.95 -31.35 -4.38
C PHE A 81 -5.64 -30.57 -4.51
N ASN A 82 -5.59 -29.48 -5.28
CA ASN A 82 -4.43 -28.60 -5.34
C ASN A 82 -4.31 -27.78 -4.05
N ASN A 83 -3.08 -27.63 -3.54
CA ASN A 83 -2.79 -26.64 -2.52
C ASN A 83 -2.58 -25.28 -3.20
N SER A 84 -3.51 -24.36 -2.96
CA SER A 84 -3.52 -23.00 -3.52
C SER A 84 -2.25 -22.20 -3.20
N GLU A 85 -1.70 -22.35 -2.00
CA GLU A 85 -0.47 -21.66 -1.57
C GLU A 85 0.74 -22.14 -2.36
N ILE A 86 0.78 -23.43 -2.68
CA ILE A 86 1.89 -24.04 -3.42
C ILE A 86 1.74 -23.80 -4.93
N GLU A 87 0.50 -23.75 -5.45
CA GLU A 87 0.24 -23.32 -6.83
C GLU A 87 0.72 -21.88 -7.04
N ASN A 88 0.49 -20.99 -6.07
CA ASN A 88 1.00 -19.62 -6.11
C ASN A 88 2.53 -19.55 -6.04
N PHE A 89 3.16 -20.38 -5.19
CA PHE A 89 4.61 -20.43 -5.03
C PHE A 89 5.35 -20.93 -6.27
N VAL A 90 4.83 -21.96 -6.94
CA VAL A 90 5.52 -22.64 -8.05
C VAL A 90 5.29 -21.98 -9.41
N PHE A 91 4.10 -21.43 -9.67
CA PHE A 91 3.72 -21.03 -11.02
C PHE A 91 3.95 -19.57 -11.36
N GLY A 92 4.33 -18.74 -10.40
CA GLY A 92 4.39 -17.32 -10.65
C GLY A 92 3.05 -16.83 -11.23
N ILE A 93 1.97 -16.99 -10.45
CA ILE A 93 1.25 -15.74 -10.21
C ILE A 93 2.32 -14.93 -9.49
N THR A 94 3.09 -14.13 -10.23
CA THR A 94 3.94 -13.04 -9.69
C THR A 94 3.24 -12.59 -8.46
N THR A 95 3.91 -12.57 -7.30
CA THR A 95 3.40 -12.09 -6.02
C THR A 95 2.51 -10.89 -6.25
N LYS A 96 1.24 -11.16 -6.60
CA LYS A 96 0.26 -10.14 -6.90
C LYS A 96 -0.08 -9.83 -5.49
N THR A 97 0.61 -8.83 -4.97
CA THR A 97 0.19 -8.16 -3.78
C THR A 97 -1.23 -7.74 -4.09
N THR A 98 -2.20 -8.53 -3.62
CA THR A 98 -3.60 -8.24 -3.81
C THR A 98 -3.90 -7.14 -2.81
N HIS A 99 -3.55 -5.91 -3.18
CA HIS A 99 -3.89 -4.75 -2.41
C HIS A 99 -5.41 -4.53 -2.50
N PRO A 100 -6.06 -4.10 -1.40
CA PRO A 100 -7.43 -3.65 -1.47
C PRO A 100 -7.55 -2.47 -2.45
N LEU A 101 -8.63 -2.45 -3.24
CA LEU A 101 -8.89 -1.36 -4.19
C LEU A 101 -9.02 0.00 -3.52
N ASN A 102 -9.48 0.03 -2.27
CA ASN A 102 -9.65 1.23 -1.47
C ASN A 102 -8.99 1.00 -0.11
N THR A 103 -7.96 1.77 0.21
CA THR A 103 -7.21 1.65 1.46
C THR A 103 -7.07 3.03 2.11
N ILE A 104 -7.17 3.12 3.43
CA ILE A 104 -6.81 4.31 4.20
C ILE A 104 -5.74 3.92 5.22
N PHE A 105 -4.58 4.56 5.12
CA PHE A 105 -3.57 4.55 6.18
C PHE A 105 -3.95 5.57 7.24
N TYR A 106 -4.14 5.13 8.47
CA TYR A 106 -4.55 6.03 9.57
C TYR A 106 -3.66 5.90 10.79
N GLY A 107 -3.50 6.99 11.52
CA GLY A 107 -2.77 7.02 12.79
C GLY A 107 -2.21 8.39 13.13
N PRO A 108 -1.44 8.49 14.22
CA PRO A 108 -0.82 9.74 14.68
C PRO A 108 0.16 10.35 13.65
N PRO A 109 0.51 11.64 13.74
CA PRO A 109 1.49 12.25 12.85
C PRO A 109 2.89 11.63 13.05
N GLY A 110 3.68 11.62 11.97
CA GLY A 110 5.05 11.12 12.01
C GLY A 110 5.22 9.60 12.05
N THR A 111 4.19 8.84 11.67
CA THR A 111 4.23 7.36 11.62
C THR A 111 4.51 6.79 10.23
N GLY A 112 4.87 7.64 9.26
CA GLY A 112 5.26 7.20 7.92
C GLY A 112 4.10 6.91 6.96
N LYS A 113 2.90 7.47 7.18
CA LYS A 113 1.72 7.27 6.30
C LYS A 113 2.00 7.65 4.84
N THR A 114 2.44 8.89 4.60
CA THR A 114 2.77 9.38 3.25
C THR A 114 3.94 8.62 2.61
N TYR A 115 4.92 8.20 3.41
CA TYR A 115 5.99 7.32 2.94
C TYR A 115 5.41 5.98 2.43
N ASN A 116 4.49 5.38 3.17
CA ASN A 116 3.88 4.11 2.78
C ASN A 116 2.90 4.26 1.60
N THR A 117 2.31 5.44 1.35
CA THR A 117 1.53 5.67 0.12
C THR A 117 2.39 5.59 -1.13
N VAL A 118 3.63 6.07 -1.08
CA VAL A 118 4.58 5.97 -2.21
C VAL A 118 4.91 4.50 -2.49
N LEU A 119 5.26 3.74 -1.45
CA LEU A 119 5.54 2.30 -1.57
C LEU A 119 4.32 1.55 -2.12
N ARG A 120 3.14 1.74 -1.52
CA ARG A 120 1.89 1.08 -1.93
C ARG A 120 1.55 1.40 -3.38
N ALA A 121 1.69 2.65 -3.82
CA ALA A 121 1.39 3.01 -5.19
C ALA A 121 2.36 2.37 -6.18
N ALA A 122 3.66 2.37 -5.89
CA ALA A 122 4.68 1.70 -6.71
C ALA A 122 4.40 0.18 -6.83
N GLU A 123 4.08 -0.49 -5.72
CA GLU A 123 3.72 -1.91 -5.73
C GLU A 123 2.48 -2.20 -6.58
N ILE A 124 1.46 -1.35 -6.49
CA ILE A 124 0.22 -1.49 -7.27
C ILE A 124 0.48 -1.32 -8.77
N VAL A 125 1.18 -0.26 -9.18
CA VAL A 125 1.37 0.03 -10.62
C VAL A 125 2.30 -0.99 -11.27
N GLU A 126 3.31 -1.49 -10.55
CA GLU A 126 4.22 -2.54 -11.05
C GLU A 126 3.64 -3.95 -10.89
N GLY A 127 2.64 -4.13 -10.04
CA GLY A 127 2.01 -5.44 -9.78
C GLY A 127 2.92 -6.45 -9.10
N ARG A 128 3.91 -5.98 -8.33
CA ARG A 128 4.87 -6.79 -7.57
C ARG A 128 5.27 -6.05 -6.29
N LYS A 129 5.89 -6.76 -5.34
CA LYS A 129 6.57 -6.11 -4.21
C LYS A 129 7.75 -5.28 -4.68
N ILE A 130 7.97 -4.16 -4.01
CA ILE A 130 9.13 -3.27 -4.18
C ILE A 130 10.04 -3.44 -2.97
N GLU A 131 11.32 -3.70 -3.20
CA GLU A 131 12.26 -4.06 -2.13
C GLU A 131 12.79 -2.85 -1.37
N THR A 132 12.97 -1.73 -2.08
CA THR A 132 13.58 -0.52 -1.51
C THR A 132 12.72 0.71 -1.75
N TYR A 133 12.79 1.65 -0.81
CA TYR A 133 12.06 2.90 -0.95
C TYR A 133 12.61 3.80 -2.07
N ASP A 134 13.92 3.78 -2.32
CA ASP A 134 14.49 4.57 -3.41
C ASP A 134 13.96 4.09 -4.78
N GLU A 135 13.78 2.78 -4.96
CA GLU A 135 13.11 2.21 -6.14
C GLU A 135 11.64 2.66 -6.21
N ALA A 136 10.90 2.54 -5.10
CA ALA A 136 9.51 2.98 -5.03
C ALA A 136 9.34 4.46 -5.39
N LEU A 137 10.24 5.32 -4.89
CA LEU A 137 10.24 6.75 -5.14
C LEU A 137 10.55 7.06 -6.61
N GLN A 138 11.44 6.30 -7.24
CA GLN A 138 11.75 6.46 -8.65
C GLN A 138 10.54 6.11 -9.53
N ILE A 139 9.91 4.96 -9.28
CA ILE A 139 8.67 4.54 -9.96
C ILE A 139 7.58 5.59 -9.75
N PHE A 140 7.40 6.03 -8.51
CA PHE A 140 6.40 7.03 -8.16
C PHE A 140 6.57 8.31 -8.98
N LYS A 141 7.79 8.84 -9.05
CA LYS A 141 8.11 10.06 -9.83
C LYS A 141 7.88 9.87 -11.33
N GLU A 142 8.24 8.72 -11.88
CA GLU A 142 8.06 8.42 -13.31
C GLU A 142 6.58 8.30 -13.69
N LYS A 143 5.76 7.73 -12.79
CA LYS A 143 4.34 7.44 -13.02
C LYS A 143 3.40 8.55 -12.56
N LEU A 144 3.90 9.56 -11.86
CA LEU A 144 3.12 10.68 -11.37
C LEU A 144 2.52 11.48 -12.53
N HIS A 145 1.26 11.86 -12.38
CA HIS A 145 0.40 12.50 -13.39
C HIS A 145 0.08 11.61 -14.61
N ASN A 146 0.41 10.32 -14.56
CA ASN A 146 0.01 9.34 -15.56
C ASN A 146 -0.75 8.17 -14.93
N GLU A 147 -0.05 7.11 -14.49
CA GLU A 147 -0.65 6.01 -13.75
C GLU A 147 -0.92 6.33 -12.28
N ILE A 148 -0.27 7.37 -11.72
CA ILE A 148 -0.45 7.81 -10.32
C ILE A 148 -0.88 9.27 -10.29
N GLU A 149 -1.92 9.59 -9.51
CA GLU A 149 -2.22 10.98 -9.11
C GLU A 149 -2.07 11.12 -7.60
N PHE A 150 -1.55 12.26 -7.15
CA PHE A 150 -1.42 12.61 -5.74
C PHE A 150 -2.11 13.94 -5.47
N ILE A 151 -3.07 13.95 -4.56
CA ILE A 151 -3.78 15.15 -4.13
C ILE A 151 -3.86 15.23 -2.61
N THR A 152 -4.09 16.43 -2.10
CA THR A 152 -4.32 16.68 -0.67
C THR A 152 -5.67 17.34 -0.47
N PHE A 153 -6.51 16.73 0.37
CA PHE A 153 -7.79 17.30 0.75
C PHE A 153 -7.62 18.42 1.77
N HIS A 154 -8.46 19.44 1.63
CA HIS A 154 -8.55 20.59 2.53
C HIS A 154 -10.02 21.01 2.64
N GLN A 155 -10.33 21.88 3.60
CA GLN A 155 -11.72 22.20 3.97
C GLN A 155 -12.58 22.72 2.81
N ASN A 156 -11.95 23.37 1.83
CA ASN A 156 -12.62 23.94 0.66
C ASN A 156 -12.56 23.03 -0.58
N TYR A 157 -11.96 21.84 -0.48
CA TYR A 157 -11.93 20.89 -1.59
C TYR A 157 -13.35 20.44 -1.93
N SER A 158 -13.72 20.53 -3.20
CA SER A 158 -15.11 20.43 -3.64
C SER A 158 -15.34 19.27 -4.62
N TYR A 159 -16.62 18.93 -4.86
CA TYR A 159 -17.00 17.96 -5.88
C TYR A 159 -16.56 18.43 -7.27
N GLU A 160 -16.64 19.73 -7.50
CA GLU A 160 -16.30 20.39 -8.76
C GLU A 160 -14.81 20.29 -9.11
N ASP A 161 -13.93 20.20 -8.12
CA ASP A 161 -12.49 19.98 -8.31
C ASP A 161 -12.16 18.48 -8.43
N PHE A 162 -12.93 17.61 -7.78
CA PHE A 162 -12.66 16.17 -7.73
C PHE A 162 -13.21 15.42 -8.93
N ILE A 163 -14.47 15.67 -9.28
CA ILE A 163 -15.23 14.93 -10.30
C ILE A 163 -15.38 15.77 -11.56
N GLN A 164 -16.15 16.86 -11.49
CA GLN A 164 -16.41 17.73 -12.63
C GLN A 164 -17.10 19.01 -12.17
N GLY A 165 -16.68 20.14 -12.71
CA GLY A 165 -17.25 21.46 -12.40
C GLY A 165 -17.37 22.34 -13.63
N LEU A 166 -18.16 23.39 -13.52
CA LEU A 166 -18.18 24.47 -14.51
C LEU A 166 -17.09 25.49 -14.17
N ARG A 167 -16.35 25.96 -15.18
CA ARG A 167 -15.37 27.04 -15.06
C ARG A 167 -15.65 28.11 -16.12
N PRO A 168 -15.45 29.39 -15.80
CA PRO A 168 -15.61 30.45 -16.78
C PRO A 168 -14.54 30.29 -17.86
N ASP A 169 -14.96 30.36 -19.11
CA ASP A 169 -14.07 30.40 -20.27
C ASP A 169 -13.56 31.84 -20.47
N ILE A 170 -12.26 32.02 -20.27
CA ILE A 170 -11.58 33.32 -20.34
C ILE A 170 -11.15 33.64 -21.78
N GLY A 171 -11.31 32.70 -22.72
CA GLY A 171 -10.91 32.87 -24.13
C GLY A 171 -11.86 33.77 -24.93
N ASN A 172 -13.10 33.96 -24.47
CA ASN A 172 -14.10 34.80 -25.11
C ASN A 172 -14.23 36.16 -24.41
N GLU A 173 -13.59 37.21 -24.94
CA GLU A 173 -13.64 38.56 -24.36
C GLU A 173 -15.04 39.22 -24.42
N LYS A 174 -15.98 38.66 -25.19
CA LYS A 174 -17.28 39.29 -25.49
C LYS A 174 -18.47 38.71 -24.73
N GLU A 175 -18.42 37.47 -24.27
CA GLU A 175 -19.53 36.81 -23.55
C GLU A 175 -18.99 35.86 -22.48
N LEU A 176 -19.60 35.88 -21.29
CA LEU A 176 -19.29 34.94 -20.21
C LEU A 176 -19.85 33.55 -20.57
N THR A 177 -19.00 32.69 -21.11
CA THR A 177 -19.31 31.27 -21.34
C THR A 177 -18.73 30.41 -20.22
N PHE A 178 -19.37 29.26 -19.95
CA PHE A 178 -18.90 28.27 -18.99
C PHE A 178 -18.51 26.99 -19.71
N GLU A 179 -17.32 26.47 -19.43
CA GLU A 179 -16.88 25.17 -19.90
C GLU A 179 -16.94 24.12 -18.78
N LYS A 180 -17.18 22.88 -19.18
CA LYS A 180 -17.06 21.72 -18.28
C LYS A 180 -15.59 21.40 -18.10
N LYS A 181 -15.14 21.35 -16.86
CA LYS A 181 -13.79 20.94 -16.50
C LYS A 181 -13.85 19.67 -15.67
N ASP A 182 -13.20 18.63 -16.17
CA ASP A 182 -13.07 17.37 -15.45
C ASP A 182 -12.11 17.51 -14.27
N GLY A 183 -12.54 16.97 -13.13
CA GLY A 183 -11.75 16.90 -11.92
C GLY A 183 -10.75 15.75 -11.95
N VAL A 184 -9.80 15.79 -11.02
CA VAL A 184 -8.66 14.86 -10.98
C VAL A 184 -9.07 13.39 -10.95
N PHE A 185 -10.14 13.04 -10.21
CA PHE A 185 -10.61 11.66 -10.10
C PHE A 185 -11.22 11.19 -11.41
N LYS A 186 -12.03 12.03 -12.07
CA LYS A 186 -12.62 11.69 -13.36
C LYS A 186 -11.52 11.49 -14.41
N VAL A 187 -10.53 12.38 -14.46
CA VAL A 187 -9.41 12.29 -15.42
C VAL A 187 -8.61 10.99 -15.25
N ILE A 188 -8.25 10.59 -14.03
CA ILE A 188 -7.53 9.32 -13.83
C ILE A 188 -8.43 8.10 -14.05
N ALA A 189 -9.72 8.17 -13.69
CA ALA A 189 -10.67 7.09 -13.93
C ALA A 189 -10.93 6.85 -15.42
N ASP A 190 -11.09 7.91 -16.21
CA ASP A 190 -11.29 7.81 -17.66
C ASP A 190 -10.06 7.18 -18.33
N ARG A 191 -8.84 7.62 -17.95
CA ARG A 191 -7.57 7.00 -18.41
C ARG A 191 -7.45 5.52 -18.04
N ALA A 192 -7.78 5.19 -16.79
CA ALA A 192 -7.72 3.82 -16.31
C ALA A 192 -8.72 2.91 -17.03
N LEU A 193 -9.92 3.43 -17.31
CA LEU A 193 -10.96 2.72 -18.06
C LEU A 193 -10.55 2.49 -19.50
N GLU A 194 -10.02 3.52 -20.18
CA GLU A 194 -9.52 3.42 -21.55
C GLU A 194 -8.45 2.34 -21.69
N ASN A 195 -7.42 2.36 -20.83
CA ASN A 195 -6.38 1.32 -20.84
C ASN A 195 -6.97 -0.07 -20.57
N HIS A 196 -7.95 -0.19 -19.68
CA HIS A 196 -8.57 -1.48 -19.38
C HIS A 196 -9.31 -2.04 -20.60
N LEU A 197 -10.10 -1.21 -21.29
CA LEU A 197 -10.81 -1.59 -22.52
C LEU A 197 -9.84 -1.93 -23.66
N ASN A 198 -8.78 -1.13 -23.85
CA ASN A 198 -7.74 -1.41 -24.84
C ASN A 198 -7.01 -2.73 -24.54
N ALA A 199 -6.84 -3.08 -23.27
CA ALA A 199 -6.23 -4.34 -22.88
C ALA A 199 -7.15 -5.54 -23.14
N ASP A 200 -8.47 -5.40 -22.96
CA ASP A 200 -9.43 -6.45 -23.32
C ASP A 200 -9.44 -6.70 -24.84
N ASP A 201 -9.28 -5.64 -25.62
CA ASP A 201 -9.09 -5.68 -27.08
C ASP A 201 -7.68 -6.13 -27.50
N LYS A 202 -6.79 -6.45 -26.55
CA LYS A 202 -5.37 -6.81 -26.76
C LYS A 202 -4.55 -5.77 -27.53
N LYS A 203 -4.99 -4.50 -27.53
CA LYS A 203 -4.26 -3.36 -28.11
C LYS A 203 -3.16 -2.87 -27.18
N GLU A 204 -3.38 -3.00 -25.87
CA GLU A 204 -2.46 -2.56 -24.83
C GLU A 204 -2.25 -3.62 -23.75
N VAL A 205 -1.22 -3.43 -22.94
CA VAL A 205 -1.04 -4.18 -21.69
C VAL A 205 -1.91 -3.54 -20.61
N LYS A 206 -2.64 -4.36 -19.85
CA LYS A 206 -3.44 -3.91 -18.72
C LYS A 206 -2.54 -3.35 -17.62
N LYS A 207 -2.77 -2.09 -17.25
CA LYS A 207 -2.08 -1.38 -16.18
C LYS A 207 -3.00 -1.13 -15.00
N ASN A 208 -2.40 -0.94 -13.83
CA ASN A 208 -3.10 -0.42 -12.65
C ASN A 208 -2.84 1.07 -12.50
N TYR A 209 -3.82 1.77 -11.97
CA TYR A 209 -3.79 3.21 -11.72
C TYR A 209 -4.04 3.46 -10.23
N VAL A 210 -3.45 4.52 -9.68
CA VAL A 210 -3.57 4.84 -8.26
C VAL A 210 -3.87 6.32 -8.08
N ILE A 211 -4.91 6.65 -7.33
CA ILE A 211 -5.09 8.00 -6.79
C ILE A 211 -4.80 7.99 -5.29
N ILE A 212 -3.84 8.82 -4.88
CA ILE A 212 -3.53 9.06 -3.48
C ILE A 212 -4.23 10.32 -3.02
N ILE A 213 -4.97 10.20 -1.92
CA ILE A 213 -5.70 11.30 -1.28
C ILE A 213 -5.13 11.51 0.12
N ASP A 214 -4.17 12.41 0.21
CA ASP A 214 -3.55 12.80 1.47
C ASP A 214 -4.53 13.64 2.30
N GLU A 215 -4.50 13.48 3.62
CA GLU A 215 -5.39 14.18 4.54
C GLU A 215 -6.88 14.03 4.17
N ILE A 216 -7.30 12.81 3.79
CA ILE A 216 -8.64 12.54 3.23
C ILE A 216 -9.76 13.06 4.12
N ASN A 217 -9.53 13.11 5.43
CA ASN A 217 -10.50 13.54 6.42
C ASN A 217 -10.64 15.07 6.53
N ARG A 218 -9.75 15.88 5.95
CA ARG A 218 -9.81 17.36 6.00
C ARG A 218 -10.86 17.99 5.08
N ALA A 219 -11.54 17.20 4.25
CA ALA A 219 -12.68 17.64 3.44
C ALA A 219 -13.97 16.94 3.86
N ASN A 220 -15.13 17.46 3.45
CA ASN A 220 -16.40 16.73 3.58
C ASN A 220 -16.45 15.62 2.52
N ILE A 221 -15.95 14.44 2.86
CA ILE A 221 -15.74 13.34 1.91
C ILE A 221 -17.06 12.94 1.24
N SER A 222 -18.17 12.90 1.98
CA SER A 222 -19.48 12.56 1.40
C SER A 222 -19.91 13.55 0.31
N ARG A 223 -19.65 14.85 0.52
CA ARG A 223 -19.92 15.89 -0.48
C ARG A 223 -18.95 15.82 -1.66
N VAL A 224 -17.67 15.58 -1.41
CA VAL A 224 -16.64 15.53 -2.46
C VAL A 224 -16.82 14.30 -3.36
N PHE A 225 -17.17 13.15 -2.78
CA PHE A 225 -17.36 11.91 -3.54
C PHE A 225 -18.73 11.85 -4.24
N GLY A 226 -19.77 12.46 -3.68
CA GLY A 226 -21.11 12.48 -4.29
C GLY A 226 -21.59 11.07 -4.68
N GLU A 227 -21.87 10.87 -5.97
CA GLU A 227 -22.31 9.61 -6.57
C GLU A 227 -21.26 8.49 -6.47
N LEU A 228 -19.98 8.82 -6.32
CA LEU A 228 -18.89 7.84 -6.24
C LEU A 228 -19.00 6.93 -5.03
N ILE A 229 -19.69 7.36 -3.97
CA ILE A 229 -19.83 6.57 -2.73
C ILE A 229 -20.26 5.14 -3.05
N THR A 230 -21.16 4.94 -4.02
CA THR A 230 -21.58 3.60 -4.44
C THR A 230 -20.61 2.98 -5.45
N LEU A 231 -20.09 3.76 -6.40
CA LEU A 231 -19.29 3.25 -7.53
C LEU A 231 -17.91 2.74 -7.12
N ILE A 232 -17.37 3.19 -5.99
CA ILE A 232 -16.05 2.73 -5.51
C ILE A 232 -16.09 1.31 -4.93
N GLU A 233 -17.27 0.71 -4.76
CA GLU A 233 -17.43 -0.70 -4.35
C GLU A 233 -16.92 -1.66 -5.42
N ARG A 234 -16.27 -2.75 -5.00
CA ARG A 234 -15.57 -3.68 -5.90
C ARG A 234 -16.48 -4.27 -6.99
N ASP A 235 -17.69 -4.69 -6.61
CA ASP A 235 -18.65 -5.31 -7.52
C ASP A 235 -19.33 -4.30 -8.46
N LYS A 236 -19.31 -3.00 -8.12
CA LYS A 236 -19.94 -1.92 -8.89
C LYS A 236 -19.04 -1.27 -9.93
N ARG A 237 -17.74 -1.56 -9.88
CA ARG A 237 -16.76 -1.05 -10.85
C ARG A 237 -16.88 -1.74 -12.21
N SER A 238 -16.20 -1.20 -13.21
CA SER A 238 -16.06 -1.89 -14.50
C SER A 238 -15.54 -3.31 -14.27
N HIS A 239 -16.11 -4.31 -14.94
CA HIS A 239 -15.74 -5.73 -14.75
C HIS A 239 -15.97 -6.30 -13.35
N GLY A 240 -16.69 -5.59 -12.48
CA GLY A 240 -17.27 -6.15 -11.27
C GLY A 240 -18.42 -7.10 -11.57
N GLU A 241 -19.00 -7.71 -10.53
CA GLU A 241 -20.13 -8.62 -10.69
C GLU A 241 -21.41 -7.89 -11.15
N ILE A 242 -21.56 -6.62 -10.75
CA ILE A 242 -22.73 -5.77 -11.05
C ILE A 242 -22.24 -4.36 -11.43
N PRO A 243 -21.57 -4.20 -12.59
CA PRO A 243 -20.97 -2.93 -12.99
C PRO A 243 -22.05 -1.84 -13.11
N LEU A 244 -21.81 -0.69 -12.50
CA LEU A 244 -22.73 0.45 -12.50
C LEU A 244 -22.15 1.65 -13.24
N ILE A 245 -23.01 2.29 -14.02
CA ILE A 245 -22.75 3.56 -14.68
C ILE A 245 -23.72 4.58 -14.08
N THR A 246 -23.19 5.70 -13.62
CA THR A 246 -24.00 6.84 -13.19
C THR A 246 -24.06 7.91 -14.28
N GLN A 247 -25.01 8.83 -14.16
CA GLN A 247 -25.05 10.07 -14.92
C GLN A 247 -24.60 11.20 -14.02
N LEU A 248 -23.54 11.90 -14.41
CA LEU A 248 -23.05 13.09 -13.70
C LEU A 248 -24.03 14.26 -13.89
N PRO A 249 -24.00 15.30 -13.03
CA PRO A 249 -24.86 16.49 -13.18
C PRO A 249 -24.76 17.18 -14.54
N SER A 250 -23.62 17.03 -15.23
CA SER A 250 -23.41 17.51 -16.59
C SER A 250 -24.15 16.74 -17.68
N GLY A 251 -24.73 15.59 -17.34
CA GLY A 251 -25.31 14.62 -18.26
C GLY A 251 -24.35 13.54 -18.74
N ASP A 252 -23.05 13.66 -18.46
CA ASP A 252 -22.03 12.70 -18.90
C ASP A 252 -22.17 11.36 -18.15
N ARG A 253 -21.95 10.25 -18.84
CA ARG A 253 -21.94 8.92 -18.21
C ARG A 253 -20.60 8.65 -17.57
N PHE A 254 -20.60 8.09 -16.36
CA PHE A 254 -19.37 7.83 -15.60
C PHE A 254 -19.40 6.49 -14.88
N MET A 255 -18.24 5.83 -14.82
CA MET A 255 -18.03 4.55 -14.13
C MET A 255 -16.61 4.51 -13.55
N VAL A 256 -16.48 3.92 -12.36
CA VAL A 256 -15.15 3.69 -11.76
C VAL A 256 -14.58 2.38 -12.30
N PRO A 257 -13.35 2.36 -12.84
CA PRO A 257 -12.79 1.14 -13.40
C PRO A 257 -12.15 0.23 -12.34
N SER A 258 -12.16 -1.09 -12.55
CA SER A 258 -11.61 -2.04 -11.54
C SER A 258 -10.08 -2.04 -11.42
N ASN A 259 -9.36 -1.39 -12.33
CA ASN A 259 -7.91 -1.23 -12.28
C ASN A 259 -7.46 0.10 -11.66
N LEU A 260 -8.39 0.93 -11.15
CA LEU A 260 -8.08 2.12 -10.36
C LEU A 260 -8.06 1.79 -8.86
N TYR A 261 -7.04 2.21 -8.13
CA TYR A 261 -6.91 2.05 -6.69
C TYR A 261 -6.98 3.41 -6.01
N ILE A 262 -7.62 3.48 -4.86
CA ILE A 262 -7.74 4.68 -4.03
C ILE A 262 -6.97 4.43 -2.75
N VAL A 263 -5.96 5.25 -2.47
CA VAL A 263 -5.13 5.17 -1.27
C VAL A 263 -5.23 6.49 -0.51
N GLY A 264 -5.83 6.49 0.66
CA GLY A 264 -5.96 7.67 1.51
C GLY A 264 -4.98 7.67 2.67
N THR A 265 -4.64 8.85 3.17
CA THR A 265 -4.04 9.00 4.51
C THR A 265 -4.99 9.77 5.44
N MET A 266 -4.96 9.44 6.72
CA MET A 266 -5.80 10.06 7.74
C MET A 266 -4.99 10.30 9.01
N ASN A 267 -4.84 11.56 9.42
CA ASN A 267 -4.33 11.89 10.76
C ASN A 267 -5.46 11.73 11.77
N THR A 268 -5.24 10.93 12.81
CA THR A 268 -6.24 10.68 13.85
C THR A 268 -6.20 11.67 15.02
N ALA A 269 -5.08 12.38 15.21
CA ALA A 269 -4.91 13.36 16.28
C ALA A 269 -5.74 14.65 16.07
N ASP A 270 -6.07 14.98 14.82
CA ASP A 270 -6.75 16.22 14.46
C ASP A 270 -8.24 16.19 14.86
N LYS A 271 -8.56 16.85 15.98
CA LYS A 271 -9.94 16.97 16.51
C LYS A 271 -10.86 17.86 15.68
N SER A 272 -10.31 18.67 14.77
CA SER A 272 -11.05 19.61 13.90
C SER A 272 -11.66 18.94 12.66
N ILE A 273 -11.54 17.63 12.55
CA ILE A 273 -11.85 16.88 11.35
C ILE A 273 -13.19 16.14 11.48
N ALA A 274 -14.00 16.20 10.42
CA ALA A 274 -15.21 15.41 10.27
C ALA A 274 -14.90 13.90 10.38
N LEU A 275 -15.64 13.20 11.25
CA LEU A 275 -15.62 11.75 11.29
C LEU A 275 -16.04 11.20 9.91
N LEU A 276 -15.31 10.21 9.42
CA LEU A 276 -15.68 9.55 8.18
C LEU A 276 -17.08 8.93 8.34
N ASP A 277 -17.96 9.22 7.40
CA ASP A 277 -19.29 8.62 7.34
C ASP A 277 -19.18 7.08 7.34
N ILE A 278 -20.06 6.43 8.09
CA ILE A 278 -20.19 4.97 8.18
C ILE A 278 -20.31 4.35 6.77
N ALA A 279 -21.00 5.04 5.86
CA ALA A 279 -21.13 4.62 4.47
C ALA A 279 -19.75 4.49 3.80
N LEU A 280 -18.89 5.51 3.90
CA LEU A 280 -17.56 5.48 3.33
C LEU A 280 -16.65 4.50 4.07
N ARG A 281 -16.74 4.43 5.41
CA ARG A 281 -15.93 3.51 6.21
C ARG A 281 -16.06 2.04 5.75
N ARG A 282 -17.24 1.60 5.33
CA ARG A 282 -17.44 0.21 4.85
C ARG A 282 -16.78 -0.09 3.51
N ARG A 283 -16.33 0.93 2.79
CA ARG A 283 -15.82 0.85 1.41
C ARG A 283 -14.31 0.98 1.32
N PHE A 284 -13.66 1.27 2.43
CA PHE A 284 -12.20 1.33 2.55
C PHE A 284 -11.73 0.27 3.55
N VAL A 285 -10.56 -0.32 3.27
CA VAL A 285 -9.80 -1.07 4.26
C VAL A 285 -8.96 -0.08 5.06
N PHE A 286 -9.03 -0.16 6.39
CA PHE A 286 -8.28 0.71 7.29
C PHE A 286 -7.04 -0.01 7.78
N GLU A 287 -5.88 0.51 7.39
CA GLU A 287 -4.58 -0.01 7.80
C GLU A 287 -3.94 0.94 8.81
N ALA A 288 -3.75 0.44 10.03
CA ALA A 288 -3.27 1.22 11.16
C ALA A 288 -1.76 1.47 11.07
N MET A 289 -1.35 2.72 11.29
CA MET A 289 0.03 3.17 11.24
C MET A 289 0.37 3.92 12.53
N TYR A 290 0.79 3.15 13.53
CA TYR A 290 1.20 3.65 14.85
C TYR A 290 2.72 3.75 14.98
N PRO A 291 3.23 4.50 15.97
CA PRO A 291 4.66 4.64 16.18
C PRO A 291 5.34 3.29 16.38
N LYS A 292 6.44 3.09 15.67
CA LYS A 292 7.33 1.97 15.84
C LYS A 292 8.47 2.43 16.75
N TYR A 293 9.01 1.50 17.52
CA TYR A 293 10.15 1.76 18.40
C TYR A 293 11.40 1.04 17.91
N THR A 294 11.19 -0.08 17.23
CA THR A 294 12.24 -0.90 16.61
C THR A 294 11.70 -1.46 15.30
N GLU A 295 12.47 -1.36 14.22
CA GLU A 295 12.15 -2.03 12.95
C GLU A 295 13.43 -2.25 12.12
N ASP A 296 13.49 -3.38 11.42
CA ASP A 296 14.63 -3.70 10.56
C ASP A 296 14.78 -2.63 9.46
N GLY A 297 15.99 -2.08 9.34
CA GLY A 297 16.30 -1.03 8.36
C GLY A 297 15.92 0.40 8.78
N LEU A 298 15.37 0.60 9.98
CA LEU A 298 15.03 1.92 10.52
C LEU A 298 15.79 2.21 11.81
N THR A 299 16.66 3.23 11.77
CA THR A 299 17.34 3.73 12.96
C THR A 299 16.47 4.78 13.66
N ILE A 300 15.94 4.43 14.83
CA ILE A 300 15.20 5.32 15.71
C ILE A 300 16.12 5.67 16.87
N ASN A 301 16.53 6.94 16.96
CA ASN A 301 17.38 7.45 18.02
C ASN A 301 16.54 7.71 19.29
N ASP A 302 17.16 7.64 20.47
CA ASP A 302 16.49 7.88 21.77
C ASP A 302 15.14 7.16 21.93
N GLU A 303 15.06 5.92 21.46
CA GLU A 303 13.87 5.08 21.46
C GLU A 303 13.20 5.00 22.84
N ALA A 304 14.00 4.90 23.92
CA ALA A 304 13.50 4.87 25.29
C ALA A 304 12.74 6.15 25.68
N ILE A 305 13.17 7.32 25.19
CA ILE A 305 12.50 8.60 25.44
C ILE A 305 11.17 8.62 24.69
N LEU A 306 11.18 8.27 23.39
CA LEU A 306 9.96 8.19 22.58
C LEU A 306 8.93 7.23 23.20
N ARG A 307 9.37 6.06 23.68
CA ARG A 307 8.52 5.10 24.38
C ARG A 307 7.93 5.68 25.66
N SER A 308 8.74 6.27 26.53
CA SER A 308 8.27 6.86 27.79
C SER A 308 7.30 8.02 27.58
N LEU A 309 7.52 8.84 26.54
CA LEU A 309 6.57 9.88 26.14
C LEU A 309 5.23 9.25 25.74
N ASN A 310 5.27 8.29 24.82
CA ASN A 310 4.06 7.65 24.30
C ASN A 310 3.27 6.87 25.35
N GLU A 311 3.92 6.20 26.29
CA GLU A 311 3.24 5.54 27.42
C GLU A 311 2.43 6.55 28.26
N SER A 312 3.01 7.73 28.50
CA SER A 312 2.35 8.77 29.28
C SER A 312 1.22 9.44 28.50
N ILE A 313 1.39 9.64 27.18
CA ILE A 313 0.36 10.18 26.30
C ILE A 313 -0.82 9.21 26.14
N ILE A 314 -0.56 7.91 25.98
CA ILE A 314 -1.62 6.89 25.87
C ILE A 314 -2.48 6.89 27.14
N ALA A 315 -1.86 7.00 28.31
CA ALA A 315 -2.56 7.00 29.58
C ALA A 315 -3.50 8.22 29.76
N ASP A 316 -3.15 9.38 29.20
CA ASP A 316 -3.92 10.63 29.37
C ASP A 316 -4.88 10.94 28.20
N LYS A 317 -4.41 10.79 26.95
CA LYS A 317 -5.11 11.20 25.73
C LYS A 317 -5.53 10.03 24.83
N GLY A 318 -4.87 8.87 24.97
CA GLY A 318 -5.09 7.69 24.13
C GLY A 318 -4.12 7.56 22.95
N HIS A 319 -4.32 6.51 22.16
CA HIS A 319 -3.38 6.07 21.12
C HIS A 319 -3.19 7.05 19.97
N ASP A 320 -4.22 7.81 19.61
CA ASP A 320 -4.19 8.68 18.43
C ASP A 320 -3.31 9.94 18.61
N PHE A 321 -2.88 10.23 19.84
CA PHE A 321 -2.02 11.37 20.17
C PHE A 321 -0.54 10.99 20.34
N GLN A 322 -0.17 9.73 20.09
CA GLN A 322 1.22 9.32 20.23
C GLN A 322 2.14 10.09 19.28
N ILE A 323 3.38 10.33 19.70
CA ILE A 323 4.43 10.91 18.88
C ILE A 323 4.97 9.84 17.93
N GLY A 324 5.06 10.20 16.65
CA GLY A 324 5.61 9.35 15.60
C GLY A 324 7.14 9.17 15.67
N HIS A 325 7.62 8.04 15.15
CA HIS A 325 9.04 7.72 15.13
C HIS A 325 9.85 8.61 14.18
N SER A 326 9.21 9.24 13.19
CA SER A 326 9.91 10.14 12.27
C SER A 326 10.57 11.35 12.96
N PHE A 327 10.07 11.77 14.12
CA PHE A 327 10.70 12.83 14.92
C PHE A 327 12.04 12.40 15.52
N PHE A 328 12.26 11.10 15.65
CA PHE A 328 13.43 10.48 16.27
C PHE A 328 14.35 9.80 15.25
N MET A 329 14.07 9.94 13.95
CA MET A 329 14.89 9.40 12.88
C MET A 329 15.89 10.43 12.35
N THR A 330 17.04 9.94 11.88
CA THR A 330 18.00 10.75 11.13
C THR A 330 17.52 10.95 9.69
N SER A 331 17.56 12.18 9.17
CA SER A 331 17.32 12.46 7.76
C SER A 331 18.65 12.52 7.00
N ARG A 332 18.61 12.44 5.66
CA ARG A 332 19.82 12.56 4.83
C ARG A 332 20.52 13.93 4.95
N GLU A 333 19.83 14.94 5.48
CA GLU A 333 20.23 16.35 5.44
C GLU A 333 20.59 16.94 6.82
N ASP A 334 20.24 16.28 7.94
CA ASP A 334 20.48 16.81 9.28
C ASP A 334 20.97 15.71 10.23
N ALA A 335 22.04 16.02 10.97
CA ALA A 335 22.48 15.14 12.04
C ALA A 335 21.42 15.10 13.14
N TYR A 336 21.22 13.92 13.73
CA TYR A 336 20.25 13.77 14.78
C TYR A 336 20.69 14.53 16.05
N ASP A 337 19.80 15.37 16.58
CA ASP A 337 20.00 16.16 17.80
C ASP A 337 18.70 16.16 18.61
N LEU A 338 18.71 15.51 19.77
CA LEU A 338 17.53 15.36 20.61
C LEU A 338 16.99 16.71 21.13
N GLU A 339 17.88 17.61 21.56
CA GLU A 339 17.48 18.92 22.11
C GLU A 339 16.72 19.72 21.07
N LYS A 340 17.28 19.79 19.85
CA LYS A 340 16.66 20.47 18.72
C LYS A 340 15.33 19.83 18.34
N ARG A 341 15.23 18.50 18.29
CA ARG A 341 13.99 17.78 17.94
C ARG A 341 12.90 17.99 18.99
N MET A 342 13.27 17.90 20.27
CA MET A 342 12.34 18.10 21.37
C MET A 342 11.82 19.54 21.39
N ASN A 343 12.70 20.54 21.36
CA ASN A 343 12.32 21.94 21.50
C ASN A 343 11.57 22.49 20.29
N ARG A 344 11.91 22.05 19.07
CA ARG A 344 11.33 22.60 17.83
C ARG A 344 10.15 21.82 17.28
N SER A 345 9.94 20.58 17.72
CA SER A 345 8.92 19.71 17.11
C SER A 345 8.09 18.95 18.14
N VAL A 346 8.71 18.23 19.07
CA VAL A 346 7.95 17.36 20.00
C VAL A 346 7.21 18.18 21.06
N ILE A 347 7.88 19.10 21.75
CA ILE A 347 7.27 19.91 22.82
C ILE A 347 6.18 20.82 22.27
N PRO A 348 6.37 21.55 21.15
CA PRO A 348 5.28 22.32 20.54
C PRO A 348 4.04 21.47 20.21
N LEU A 349 4.24 20.26 19.67
CA LEU A 349 3.14 19.33 19.37
C LEU A 349 2.42 18.85 20.65
N LEU A 350 3.18 18.56 21.71
CA LEU A 350 2.59 18.22 23.01
C LEU A 350 1.79 19.40 23.56
N LEU A 351 2.31 20.62 23.49
CA LEU A 351 1.55 21.81 23.92
C LEU A 351 0.23 21.93 23.16
N GLU A 352 0.20 21.63 21.86
CA GLU A 352 -1.05 21.61 21.09
C GLU A 352 -2.02 20.50 21.58
N TYR A 353 -1.55 19.27 21.76
CA TYR A 353 -2.37 18.14 22.24
C TYR A 353 -2.97 18.39 23.64
N PHE A 354 -2.24 19.12 24.46
CA PHE A 354 -2.60 19.46 25.83
C PHE A 354 -3.15 20.89 25.96
N MET A 355 -3.55 21.55 24.86
CA MET A 355 -4.18 22.87 24.85
C MET A 355 -3.39 23.93 25.64
N ASN A 356 -2.07 23.94 25.48
CA ASN A 356 -1.10 24.77 26.18
C ASN A 356 -1.04 24.54 27.71
N ASP A 357 -1.49 23.38 28.21
CA ASP A 357 -1.26 22.99 29.61
C ASP A 357 0.21 22.60 29.83
N GLY A 358 1.02 23.61 30.16
CA GLY A 358 2.43 23.44 30.46
C GLY A 358 2.71 22.49 31.62
N LYS A 359 1.80 22.34 32.59
CA LYS A 359 2.02 21.42 33.73
C LYS A 359 1.91 19.97 33.26
N ALA A 360 0.90 19.65 32.47
CA ALA A 360 0.72 18.32 31.89
C ALA A 360 1.91 17.95 31.00
N VAL A 361 2.32 18.88 30.10
CA VAL A 361 3.48 18.66 29.22
C VAL A 361 4.77 18.50 30.03
N SER A 362 5.01 19.34 31.02
CA SER A 362 6.18 19.21 31.90
C SER A 362 6.23 17.86 32.61
N GLN A 363 5.11 17.33 33.11
CA GLN A 363 5.08 16.02 33.76
C GLN A 363 5.47 14.89 32.80
N ILE A 364 4.93 14.92 31.58
CA ILE A 364 5.22 13.93 30.53
C ILE A 364 6.69 13.98 30.13
N VAL A 365 7.22 15.17 29.86
CA VAL A 365 8.59 15.35 29.39
C VAL A 365 9.60 15.04 30.51
N ASN A 366 9.39 15.55 31.73
CA ASN A 366 10.29 15.25 32.86
C ASN A 366 10.39 13.75 33.12
N LYS A 367 9.27 13.02 33.05
CA LYS A 367 9.26 11.56 33.20
C LYS A 367 10.10 10.86 32.14
N ALA A 368 10.04 11.32 30.88
CA ALA A 368 10.84 10.77 29.79
C ALA A 368 12.34 11.07 29.89
N LEU A 369 12.73 12.09 30.67
CA LEU A 369 14.13 12.54 30.79
C LEU A 369 14.84 12.08 32.08
N ILE A 370 14.19 11.32 32.97
CA ILE A 370 14.70 10.99 34.32
C ILE A 370 16.15 10.47 34.30
N ASN A 371 16.51 9.62 33.32
CA ASN A 371 17.82 8.97 33.22
C ASN A 371 18.64 9.46 32.02
N THR A 372 18.42 10.69 31.55
CA THR A 372 19.16 11.27 30.44
C THR A 372 20.06 12.42 30.92
N LYS A 373 20.99 12.86 30.07
CA LYS A 373 21.79 14.06 30.32
C LYS A 373 21.00 15.37 30.17
N TYR A 374 19.73 15.31 29.77
CA TYR A 374 18.88 16.46 29.53
C TYR A 374 17.95 16.72 30.72
N GLU A 375 17.51 17.97 30.86
CA GLU A 375 16.49 18.40 31.79
C GLU A 375 15.56 19.41 31.13
N LEU A 376 14.32 19.52 31.62
CA LEU A 376 13.36 20.49 31.16
C LEU A 376 13.47 21.78 31.99
N ASP A 377 13.63 22.93 31.32
CA ASP A 377 13.54 24.23 31.98
C ASP A 377 12.08 24.64 32.14
N ASN A 378 11.54 24.38 33.32
CA ASN A 378 10.15 24.72 33.68
C ASN A 378 9.93 26.24 33.86
N LYS A 379 10.96 27.08 33.74
CA LYS A 379 10.84 28.55 33.83
C LYS A 379 10.67 29.22 32.47
N LEU A 380 10.94 28.50 31.37
CA LEU A 380 10.81 29.03 30.02
C LEU A 380 9.40 28.82 29.47
N TRP A 381 8.98 29.76 28.61
CA TRP A 381 7.79 29.61 27.77
C TRP A 381 8.11 30.05 26.33
N PRO A 382 7.94 29.17 25.32
CA PRO A 382 7.53 27.77 25.45
C PRO A 382 8.54 26.93 26.26
N LEU A 383 8.08 25.78 26.75
CA LEU A 383 8.92 24.83 27.49
C LEU A 383 10.06 24.32 26.60
N GLU A 384 11.26 24.20 27.15
CA GLU A 384 12.46 23.76 26.42
C GLU A 384 13.30 22.82 27.29
N ILE A 385 13.97 21.86 26.66
CA ILE A 385 14.99 21.01 27.27
C ILE A 385 16.38 21.53 26.97
N GLY A 386 17.33 21.23 27.84
CA GLY A 386 18.76 21.49 27.64
C GLY A 386 19.61 20.46 28.40
N GLU A 387 20.91 20.44 28.14
CA GLU A 387 21.83 19.60 28.93
C GLU A 387 21.89 20.06 30.40
N ARG A 388 21.87 19.10 31.33
CA ARG A 388 22.01 19.35 32.76
C ARG A 388 23.32 20.08 33.02
N ARG A 389 23.25 21.23 33.69
CA ARG A 389 24.45 21.90 34.19
C ARG A 389 24.97 21.08 35.38
N VAL A 390 26.12 20.43 35.18
CA VAL A 390 26.83 19.65 36.20
C VAL A 390 27.26 20.53 37.36
#